data_AF-A0A2B6LKV7-F1
#
_entry.id   AF-A0A2B6LKV7-F1
#
_cell.length_a   1.000
_cell.length_b   1.000
_cell.length_c   1.000
_cell.angle_alpha   90.00
_cell.angle_beta   90.00
_cell.angle_gamma   90.00
#
_symmetry.space_group_name_H-M   'P 1'
#
loop_
_entity.id
_entity.type
_entity.pdbx_description
1 polymer ?
#
loop_
_entity_poly.entity_id
_entity_poly.type
_entity_poly.pdbx_seq_one_letter_code
_entity_poly.pdbx_strand_id
1 'polypeptide(L)' 'MKLPKKFADLNNHWGAKYANILIQENISVGTDNGWAPDKAVSRAEAAQFIAKTDKLKK' A
#
# COMPACT_ATOMS: atom_id res chain seq x y z
N MET A 1 12.48 4.98 -14.56
CA MET A 1 11.12 5.29 -14.08
C MET A 1 10.49 3.99 -13.58
N LYS A 2 10.23 3.82 -12.28
CA LYS A 2 9.53 2.62 -11.79
C LYS A 2 8.06 2.75 -12.17
N LEU A 3 7.56 1.83 -12.99
CA LEU A 3 6.14 1.80 -13.35
C LEU A 3 5.33 1.48 -12.08
N PRO A 4 4.22 2.19 -11.81
CA PRO A 4 3.39 1.89 -10.65
C PRO A 4 2.86 0.45 -10.77
N LYS A 5 3.10 -0.37 -9.74
CA LYS A 5 2.54 -1.72 -9.66
C LYS A 5 1.02 -1.58 -9.55
N LYS A 6 0.30 -1.94 -10.62
CA LYS A 6 -1.16 -1.88 -10.67
C LYS A 6 -1.72 -3.20 -10.15
N PHE A 7 -2.70 -3.12 -9.25
CA PHE A 7 -3.42 -4.28 -8.75
C PHE A 7 -4.87 -4.25 -9.22
N ALA A 8 -5.37 -5.38 -9.72
CA ALA A 8 -6.71 -5.47 -10.29
C ALA A 8 -7.82 -5.32 -9.24
N ASP A 9 -7.56 -5.73 -8.00
CA ASP A 9 -8.48 -5.61 -6.86
C ASP A 9 -8.59 -4.18 -6.31
N LEU A 10 -7.79 -3.24 -6.83
CA LEU A 10 -7.97 -1.81 -6.60
C LEU A 10 -8.87 -1.15 -7.67
N ASN A 11 -9.26 -1.86 -8.73
CA ASN A 11 -10.13 -1.28 -9.74
C ASN A 11 -11.50 -0.96 -9.13
N ASN A 12 -11.96 0.29 -9.28
CA ASN A 12 -13.21 0.82 -8.71
C ASN A 12 -13.31 0.81 -7.16
N HIS A 13 -12.25 0.49 -6.43
CA HIS A 13 -12.23 0.62 -4.98
C HIS A 13 -12.09 2.09 -4.57
N TRP A 14 -12.91 2.58 -3.64
CA TRP A 14 -12.90 3.99 -3.20
C TRP A 14 -11.52 4.45 -2.72
N GLY A 15 -10.76 3.53 -2.11
CA GLY A 15 -9.42 3.77 -1.58
C GLY A 15 -8.28 3.67 -2.60
N ALA A 16 -8.56 3.35 -3.86
CA ALA A 16 -7.54 3.01 -4.86
C ALA A 16 -6.48 4.09 -5.06
N LYS A 17 -6.88 5.38 -5.07
CA LYS A 17 -5.96 6.51 -5.19
C LYS A 17 -4.95 6.52 -4.04
N TYR A 18 -5.40 6.30 -2.81
CA TYR A 18 -4.55 6.33 -1.61
C TYR A 18 -3.65 5.11 -1.54
N ALA A 19 -4.17 3.93 -1.87
CA ALA A 19 -3.37 2.70 -1.97
C ALA A 19 -2.22 2.86 -2.97
N ASN A 20 -2.48 3.46 -4.13
CA ASN A 20 -1.45 3.68 -5.15
C ASN A 20 -0.31 4.60 -4.67
N ILE A 21 -0.59 5.59 -3.83
CA ILE A 21 0.45 6.42 -3.20
C ILE A 21 1.34 5.55 -2.30
N LEU A 22 0.73 4.76 -1.41
CA LEU A 22 1.45 3.86 -0.51
C LEU A 22 2.31 2.84 -1.26
N ILE A 23 1.84 2.36 -2.42
CA ILE A 23 2.58 1.44 -3.30
C ILE A 23 3.76 2.14 -3.97
N GLN A 24 3.55 3.35 -4.50
CA GLN A 24 4.60 4.14 -5.14
C GLN A 24 5.74 4.49 -4.19
N GLU A 25 5.40 4.83 -2.94
CA GLU A 25 6.36 5.11 -1.86
C GLU A 25 6.95 3.84 -1.21
N ASN A 26 6.57 2.64 -1.69
CA ASN A 26 7.01 1.35 -1.16
C ASN A 26 6.71 1.15 0.34
N ILE A 27 5.70 1.86 0.85
CA ILE A 27 5.22 1.77 2.24
C ILE A 27 4.44 0.46 2.40
N SER A 28 3.45 0.24 1.53
CA SER A 28 2.69 -0.99 1.43
C SER A 28 3.14 -1.82 0.23
N VAL A 29 3.15 -3.14 0.40
CA VAL A 29 3.31 -4.10 -0.70
C VAL A 29 2.04 -4.93 -0.77
N GLY A 30 1.62 -5.29 -1.98
CA GLY A 30 0.54 -6.24 -2.15
C GLY A 30 0.94 -7.66 -1.75
N THR A 31 -0.05 -8.53 -1.68
CA THR A 31 0.06 -9.97 -1.50
C THR A 31 0.27 -10.66 -2.85
N ASP A 32 0.34 -12.00 -2.84
CA ASP A 32 0.36 -12.81 -4.07
C ASP A 32 -0.93 -12.69 -4.88
N ASN A 33 -2.06 -12.36 -4.23
CA ASN A 33 -3.40 -12.32 -4.84
C ASN A 33 -3.94 -10.90 -5.09
N GLY A 34 -3.11 -9.87 -5.00
CA GLY A 34 -3.55 -8.47 -5.13
C GLY A 34 -3.08 -7.57 -4.00
N TRP A 35 -3.56 -6.34 -3.93
CA TRP A 35 -3.25 -5.44 -2.81
C TRP A 35 -4.06 -5.75 -1.54
N ALA A 36 -5.21 -6.43 -1.69
CA ALA A 36 -6.16 -6.83 -0.66
C ALA A 36 -6.70 -5.63 0.17
N PRO A 37 -7.42 -4.67 -0.46
CA PRO A 37 -7.82 -3.41 0.18
C PRO A 37 -8.76 -3.57 1.38
N ASP A 38 -9.58 -4.63 1.41
CA ASP A 38 -10.54 -4.90 2.48
C ASP A 38 -9.98 -5.83 3.57
N LYS A 39 -8.72 -6.28 3.43
CA LYS A 39 -8.09 -7.15 4.41
C LYS A 39 -7.71 -6.35 5.66
N ALA A 40 -8.06 -6.88 6.84
CA ALA A 40 -7.64 -6.32 8.11
C ALA A 40 -6.10 -6.29 8.24
N VAL A 41 -5.59 -5.20 8.79
CA VAL A 41 -4.16 -4.99 9.05
C VAL A 41 -3.83 -5.42 10.48
N SER A 42 -2.78 -6.20 10.66
CA SER A 42 -2.26 -6.56 11.98
C SER A 42 -1.52 -5.39 12.64
N ARG A 43 -1.37 -5.44 13.97
CA ARG A 43 -0.60 -4.42 14.72
C ARG A 43 0.85 -4.29 14.22
N ALA A 44 1.46 -5.41 13.81
CA ALA A 44 2.82 -5.42 13.27
C ALA A 44 2.90 -4.72 11.91
N GLU A 45 1.98 -5.02 10.99
CA GLU A 45 1.90 -4.36 9.68
C GLU A 45 1.63 -2.85 9.83
N ALA A 46 0.71 -2.47 10.71
CA ALA A 46 0.44 -1.06 11.00
C ALA A 46 1.70 -0.32 11.50
N ALA A 47 2.44 -0.91 12.45
CA ALA A 47 3.69 -0.34 12.94
C ALA A 47 4.74 -0.19 11.83
N GLN A 48 4.83 -1.17 10.92
CA GLN A 48 5.73 -1.10 9.76
C GLN A 48 5.36 0.03 8.81
N PHE A 49 4.08 0.23 8.49
CA PHE A 49 3.64 1.32 7.62
C PHE A 49 3.99 2.69 8.21
N ILE A 50 3.73 2.88 9.50
CA ILE A 50 4.04 4.13 10.21
C ILE A 50 5.56 4.36 10.20
N ALA A 51 6.36 3.36 10.60
CA ALA A 51 7.82 3.49 10.67
C ALA A 51 8.46 3.77 9.30
N LYS A 52 7.95 3.16 8.22
CA LYS A 52 8.42 3.48 6.86
C LYS A 52 8.07 4.90 6.46
N THR A 53 6.84 5.32 6.73
CA THR A 53 6.36 6.67 6.39
C THR A 53 7.14 7.74 7.14
N ASP A 54 7.41 7.52 8.43
CA ASP A 54 8.13 8.48 9.25
C ASP A 54 9.58 8.68 8.77
N LYS A 55 10.24 7.60 8.31
CA LYS A 55 11.58 7.67 7.69
C LYS A 55 11.63 8.45 6.38
N LEU A 56 10.49 8.67 5.71
CA LEU A 56 10.44 9.46 4.48
C LEU A 56 10.39 10.97 4.77
N LYS A 57 10.06 11.37 6.01
CA LYS A 57 10.17 12.76 6.43
C LYS A 57 11.66 13.10 6.52
N LYS A 58 12.10 14.06 5.71
CA LYS A 58 13.42 14.68 5.86
C LYS A 58 13.43 15.62 7.05
#